data_AF-A0A0D2EJC2-F1
#
_entry.id   AF-A0A0D2EJC2-F1
#
_cell.length_a   1.000
_cell.length_b   1.000
_cell.length_c   1.000
_cell.angle_alpha   90.00
_cell.angle_beta   90.00
_cell.angle_gamma   90.00
#
_symmetry.space_group_name_H-M   'P 1'
#
loop_
_entity.id
_entity.type
_entity.pdbx_description
1 polymer ?
#
loop_
_entity_poly.entity_id
_entity_poly.type
_entity_poly.pdbx_seq_one_letter_code
_entity_poly.pdbx_strand_id
1 'polypeptide(L)'
;MSLWTHVVSLPDIFKFAEELISSEHPVLKSTIADFIDHTLRFREVLVSWYRKYRAELAIFDNINAYDTFNYLDCRPCSNILQHVQLYGTYLSCMILASRLIFALSPARFRYFEVQCQDLAEKVAQRRGRARSANQSLSSGLFITQTWWIAKATIDTKAEWVENFVEHGRYGDGYMLENWKFKVWTKALGRKS
;
A
#
# COMPACT_ATOMS: atom_id res chain seq x y z
N MET A 1 10.09 -17.52 -5.63
CA MET A 1 8.80 -17.62 -4.91
C MET A 1 7.83 -16.62 -5.51
N SER A 2 6.55 -16.99 -5.61
CA SER A 2 5.52 -16.24 -6.32
C SER A 2 4.96 -15.11 -5.44
N LEU A 3 4.65 -13.96 -6.03
CA LEU A 3 3.96 -12.83 -5.37
C LEU A 3 2.76 -13.30 -4.52
N TRP A 4 2.09 -14.37 -4.96
CA TRP A 4 0.94 -14.99 -4.31
C TRP A 4 1.17 -15.45 -2.88
N THR A 5 2.36 -15.96 -2.52
CA THR A 5 2.63 -16.34 -1.12
C THR A 5 2.58 -15.12 -0.20
N HIS A 6 2.96 -13.95 -0.70
CA HIS A 6 2.92 -12.69 0.06
C HIS A 6 1.53 -12.09 0.12
N VAL A 7 0.72 -12.27 -0.92
CA VAL A 7 -0.70 -11.88 -0.89
C VAL A 7 -1.46 -12.63 0.21
N VAL A 8 -1.17 -13.92 0.39
CA VAL A 8 -1.82 -14.76 1.41
C VAL A 8 -1.42 -14.35 2.83
N SER A 9 -0.20 -13.88 3.05
CA SER A 9 0.26 -13.46 4.39
C SER A 9 -0.19 -12.05 4.79
N LEU A 10 -0.54 -11.18 3.84
CA LEU A 10 -0.88 -9.79 4.14
C LEU A 10 -2.12 -9.61 5.05
N PRO A 11 -3.21 -10.40 4.92
CA PRO A 11 -4.31 -10.37 5.87
C PRO A 11 -3.89 -10.65 7.32
N ASP A 12 -2.98 -11.61 7.53
CA ASP A 12 -2.48 -11.96 8.87
C ASP A 12 -1.63 -10.83 9.45
N ILE A 13 -0.74 -10.24 8.64
CA ILE A 13 0.03 -9.05 9.01
C ILE A 13 -0.93 -7.90 9.38
N PHE A 14 -1.95 -7.65 8.57
CA PHE A 14 -2.90 -6.59 8.85
C PHE A 14 -3.65 -6.82 10.17
N LYS A 15 -4.17 -8.03 10.38
CA LYS A 15 -4.91 -8.40 11.58
C LYS A 15 -4.04 -8.28 12.83
N PHE A 16 -2.80 -8.76 12.77
CA PHE A 16 -1.89 -8.64 13.90
C PHE A 16 -1.56 -7.19 14.23
N ALA A 17 -1.34 -6.34 13.21
CA ALA A 17 -1.17 -4.91 13.42
C ALA A 17 -2.40 -4.26 14.08
N GLU A 18 -3.60 -4.63 13.62
CA GLU A 18 -4.87 -4.18 14.18
C GLU A 18 -5.01 -4.56 15.66
N GLU A 19 -4.65 -5.79 16.04
CA GLU A 19 -4.64 -6.29 17.41
C GLU A 19 -3.64 -5.52 18.30
N LEU A 20 -2.43 -5.28 17.81
CA LEU A 20 -1.41 -4.52 18.54
C LEU A 20 -1.85 -3.08 18.80
N ILE A 21 -2.31 -2.38 17.75
CA ILE A 21 -2.73 -0.97 17.83
C ILE A 21 -4.01 -0.81 18.65
N SER A 22 -4.90 -1.82 18.62
CA SER A 22 -6.17 -1.78 19.34
C SER A 22 -6.09 -2.32 20.76
N SER A 23 -4.93 -2.78 21.21
CA SER A 23 -4.78 -3.38 22.53
C SER A 23 -5.10 -2.38 23.65
N GLU A 24 -5.98 -2.79 24.57
CA GLU A 24 -6.28 -2.02 25.79
C GLU A 24 -5.13 -2.10 26.82
N HIS A 25 -4.22 -3.05 26.64
CA HIS A 25 -3.10 -3.29 27.54
C HIS A 25 -1.77 -2.90 26.88
N PRO A 26 -0.78 -2.44 27.66
CA PRO A 26 0.55 -2.18 27.14
C PRO A 26 1.14 -3.44 26.49
N VAL A 27 1.42 -3.34 25.18
CA VAL A 27 2.09 -4.39 24.43
C VAL A 27 3.60 -4.33 24.71
N LEU A 28 4.24 -5.49 24.83
CA LEU A 28 5.69 -5.59 24.98
C LEU A 28 6.41 -4.97 23.77
N LYS A 29 7.39 -4.10 24.05
CA LYS A 29 8.19 -3.43 23.00
C LYS A 29 8.89 -4.42 22.07
N SER A 30 9.32 -5.57 22.60
CA SER A 30 9.94 -6.66 21.81
C SER A 30 8.95 -7.23 20.79
N THR A 31 7.70 -7.48 21.19
CA THR A 31 6.65 -7.98 20.28
C THR A 31 6.40 -7.01 19.12
N ILE A 32 6.36 -5.70 19.41
CA ILE A 32 6.21 -4.67 18.38
C ILE A 32 7.45 -4.66 17.46
N ALA A 33 8.65 -4.72 18.02
CA ALA A 33 9.90 -4.73 17.25
C ALA A 33 10.00 -5.97 16.33
N ASP A 34 9.74 -7.16 16.86
CA ASP A 34 9.74 -8.43 16.11
C ASP A 34 8.74 -8.38 14.95
N PHE A 35 7.57 -7.79 15.19
CA PHE A 35 6.54 -7.65 14.15
C PHE A 35 6.89 -6.60 13.10
N ILE A 36 7.51 -5.49 13.48
CA ILE A 36 8.08 -4.52 12.55
C ILE A 36 9.14 -5.20 11.67
N ASP A 37 10.05 -5.96 12.25
CA ASP A 37 11.10 -6.67 11.51
C ASP A 37 10.51 -7.70 10.55
N HIS A 38 9.48 -8.44 10.98
CA HIS A 38 8.74 -9.35 10.12
C HIS A 38 8.12 -8.62 8.92
N THR A 39 7.46 -7.49 9.17
CA THR A 39 6.79 -6.69 8.12
C THR A 39 7.80 -6.01 7.18
N LEU A 40 8.97 -5.61 7.70
CA LEU A 40 10.08 -5.09 6.89
C LEU A 40 10.62 -6.16 5.94
N ARG A 41 10.89 -7.38 6.45
CA ARG A 41 11.33 -8.51 5.61
C ARG A 41 10.30 -8.85 4.55
N PHE A 42 9.01 -8.87 4.91
CA PHE A 42 7.93 -9.03 3.94
C PHE A 42 8.01 -8.00 2.81
N ARG A 43 8.19 -6.72 3.16
CA ARG A 43 8.34 -5.63 2.19
C ARG A 43 9.60 -5.76 1.34
N GLU A 44 10.72 -6.17 1.91
CA GLU A 44 11.97 -6.41 1.17
C GLU A 44 11.80 -7.49 0.09
N VAL A 45 11.04 -8.55 0.40
CA VAL A 45 10.73 -9.58 -0.59
C VAL A 45 9.87 -9.02 -1.72
N LEU A 46 8.88 -8.17 -1.43
CA LEU A 46 8.10 -7.48 -2.46
C LEU A 46 8.97 -6.59 -3.36
N VAL A 47 9.91 -5.84 -2.77
CA VAL A 47 10.86 -5.01 -3.52
C VAL A 47 11.77 -5.87 -4.40
N SER A 48 12.29 -6.98 -3.86
CA SER A 48 13.11 -7.94 -4.61
C SER A 48 12.34 -8.56 -5.78
N TRP A 49 11.09 -8.96 -5.54
CA TRP A 49 10.18 -9.43 -6.58
C TRP A 49 9.99 -8.36 -7.67
N TYR A 50 9.64 -7.13 -7.29
CA TYR A 50 9.43 -6.07 -8.28
C TYR A 50 10.70 -5.78 -9.08
N ARG A 51 11.88 -5.72 -8.44
CA ARG A 51 13.16 -5.53 -9.14
C ARG A 51 13.41 -6.63 -10.16
N LYS A 52 13.16 -7.89 -9.80
CA LYS A 52 13.35 -9.05 -10.67
C LYS A 52 12.44 -9.00 -11.91
N TYR A 53 11.17 -8.64 -11.71
CA TYR A 53 10.17 -8.61 -12.78
C TYR A 53 10.01 -7.21 -13.40
N ARG A 54 10.85 -6.24 -13.01
CA ARG A 54 10.68 -4.84 -13.41
C ARG A 54 10.71 -4.70 -14.91
N ALA A 55 11.61 -5.37 -15.64
CA ALA A 55 11.69 -5.24 -17.10
C ALA A 55 10.42 -5.72 -17.81
N GLU A 56 9.82 -6.81 -17.31
CA GLU A 56 8.55 -7.37 -17.82
C GLU A 56 7.35 -6.49 -17.45
N LEU A 57 7.43 -5.81 -16.29
CA LEU A 57 6.43 -4.87 -15.81
C LEU A 57 6.68 -3.42 -16.29
N ALA A 58 7.85 -3.10 -16.84
CA ALA A 58 8.31 -1.75 -17.20
C ALA A 58 7.59 -1.21 -18.44
N ILE A 59 6.96 -2.11 -19.20
CA ILE A 59 5.93 -1.73 -20.18
C ILE A 59 4.90 -0.79 -19.52
N PHE A 60 4.63 -0.94 -18.22
CA PHE A 60 3.69 -0.12 -17.44
C PHE A 60 4.35 0.95 -16.53
N ASP A 61 5.67 1.13 -16.56
CA ASP A 61 6.41 2.06 -15.69
C ASP A 61 7.15 3.17 -16.46
N ASN A 62 7.03 3.20 -17.79
CA ASN A 62 7.72 4.19 -18.61
C ASN A 62 7.00 5.55 -18.55
N ILE A 63 7.43 6.38 -17.60
CA ILE A 63 6.92 7.75 -17.36
C ILE A 63 7.68 8.80 -18.20
N ASN A 64 8.69 8.44 -18.99
CA ASN A 64 9.57 9.42 -19.67
C ASN A 64 9.59 9.37 -21.21
N ALA A 65 8.54 8.87 -21.86
CA ALA A 65 8.36 9.10 -23.30
C ALA A 65 6.90 9.47 -23.56
N TYR A 66 6.67 10.75 -23.84
CA TYR A 66 5.49 11.31 -24.51
C TYR A 66 4.13 10.63 -24.27
N ASP A 67 3.30 11.26 -23.43
CA ASP A 67 1.89 11.57 -23.69
C ASP A 67 0.88 10.52 -24.18
N THR A 68 1.17 9.22 -24.13
CA THR A 68 0.12 8.19 -24.29
C THR A 68 0.63 6.86 -23.77
N PHE A 69 0.17 6.45 -22.58
CA PHE A 69 0.09 5.02 -22.32
C PHE A 69 -1.07 4.49 -23.16
N ASN A 70 -0.79 4.16 -24.42
CA ASN A 70 -1.78 3.59 -25.33
C ASN A 70 -1.75 2.08 -25.20
N TYR A 71 -2.58 1.55 -24.31
CA TYR A 71 -2.99 0.14 -24.38
C TYR A 71 -3.59 -0.21 -25.77
N LEU A 72 -3.96 0.79 -26.59
CA LEU A 72 -4.51 0.67 -27.94
C LEU A 72 -3.62 -0.12 -28.92
N ASP A 73 -2.29 -0.15 -28.74
CA ASP A 73 -1.39 -0.88 -29.66
C ASP A 73 -1.18 -2.34 -29.28
N CYS A 74 -1.70 -2.78 -28.14
CA CYS A 74 -1.64 -4.16 -27.71
C CYS A 74 -3.04 -4.78 -27.76
N ARG A 75 -3.28 -5.71 -28.69
CA ARG A 75 -4.42 -6.63 -28.56
C ARG A 75 -4.41 -7.21 -27.14
N PRO A 76 -5.56 -7.34 -26.46
CA PRO A 76 -5.61 -7.96 -25.13
C PRO A 76 -5.12 -9.40 -25.20
N CYS A 77 -3.82 -9.59 -24.97
CA CYS A 77 -3.22 -10.89 -24.73
C CYS A 77 -3.35 -11.19 -23.24
N SER A 78 -3.64 -12.44 -22.89
CA SER A 78 -3.73 -12.94 -21.51
C SER A 78 -2.57 -12.46 -20.61
N ASN A 79 -1.37 -12.36 -21.18
CA ASN A 79 -0.15 -11.93 -20.49
C ASN A 79 -0.23 -10.48 -19.98
N ILE A 80 -0.91 -9.58 -20.70
CA ILE A 80 -1.03 -8.17 -20.33
C ILE A 80 -1.97 -8.00 -19.13
N LEU A 81 -3.11 -8.70 -19.15
CA LEU A 81 -4.04 -8.70 -18.03
C LEU A 81 -3.38 -9.26 -16.77
N GLN A 82 -2.59 -10.33 -16.90
CA GLN A 82 -1.83 -10.92 -15.81
C GLN A 82 -0.79 -9.95 -15.25
N HIS A 83 -0.07 -9.19 -16.08
CA HIS A 83 0.90 -8.19 -15.62
C HIS A 83 0.24 -7.03 -14.86
N VAL A 84 -0.91 -6.54 -15.34
CA VAL A 84 -1.69 -5.49 -14.66
C VAL A 84 -2.15 -5.97 -13.29
N GLN A 85 -2.62 -7.22 -13.19
CA GLN A 85 -3.04 -7.82 -11.92
C GLN A 85 -1.84 -7.93 -10.95
N LEU A 86 -0.73 -8.51 -11.41
CA LEU A 86 0.48 -8.66 -10.58
C LEU A 86 1.01 -7.31 -10.09
N TYR A 87 1.02 -6.30 -10.95
CA TYR A 87 1.49 -4.97 -10.57
C TYR A 87 0.52 -4.27 -9.61
N GLY A 88 -0.80 -4.35 -9.85
CA GLY A 88 -1.81 -3.82 -8.93
C GLY A 88 -1.72 -4.46 -7.55
N THR A 89 -1.56 -5.79 -7.50
CA THR A 89 -1.35 -6.55 -6.27
C THR A 89 -0.08 -6.10 -5.55
N TYR A 90 1.04 -5.99 -6.26
CA TYR A 90 2.30 -5.48 -5.69
C TYR A 90 2.11 -4.11 -5.05
N LEU A 91 1.47 -3.17 -5.76
CA LEU A 91 1.21 -1.83 -5.24
C LEU A 91 0.32 -1.85 -4.00
N SER A 92 -0.75 -2.63 -4.01
CA SER A 92 -1.63 -2.83 -2.84
C SER A 92 -0.84 -3.31 -1.63
N CYS A 93 -0.02 -4.36 -1.80
CA CYS A 93 0.79 -4.91 -0.72
C CYS A 93 1.84 -3.91 -0.21
N MET A 94 2.47 -3.15 -1.11
CA MET A 94 3.45 -2.12 -0.75
C MET A 94 2.83 -0.97 0.03
N ILE A 95 1.66 -0.47 -0.40
CA ILE A 95 0.94 0.61 0.30
C ILE A 95 0.55 0.14 1.71
N LEU A 96 -0.09 -1.03 1.81
CA LEU A 96 -0.54 -1.59 3.08
C LEU A 96 0.64 -1.84 4.03
N ALA A 97 1.67 -2.58 3.59
CA ALA A 97 2.82 -2.89 4.43
C ALA A 97 3.54 -1.61 4.89
N SER A 98 3.77 -0.66 4.00
CA SER A 98 4.46 0.60 4.37
C SER A 98 3.65 1.39 5.41
N ARG A 99 2.33 1.46 5.24
CA ARG A 99 1.46 2.18 6.17
C ARG A 99 1.31 1.48 7.53
N LEU A 100 1.33 0.15 7.56
CA LEU A 100 1.39 -0.63 8.80
C LEU A 100 2.71 -0.41 9.56
N ILE A 101 3.85 -0.43 8.87
CA ILE A 101 5.16 -0.17 9.50
C ILE A 101 5.20 1.23 10.11
N PHE A 102 4.67 2.23 9.39
CA PHE A 102 4.50 3.56 9.96
C PHE A 102 3.58 3.53 11.18
N ALA A 103 2.42 2.87 11.11
CA ALA A 103 1.46 2.83 12.21
C ALA A 103 2.04 2.20 13.50
N LEU A 104 2.96 1.25 13.38
CA LEU A 104 3.60 0.60 14.53
C LEU A 104 4.70 1.44 15.18
N SER A 105 5.37 2.31 14.42
CA SER A 105 6.36 3.22 15.00
C SER A 105 6.53 4.48 14.13
N PRO A 106 5.58 5.43 14.20
CA PRO A 106 5.56 6.61 13.34
C PRO A 106 6.82 7.47 13.47
N ALA A 107 7.42 7.53 14.67
CA ALA A 107 8.65 8.28 14.93
C ALA A 107 9.82 7.81 14.07
N ARG A 108 10.00 6.49 13.94
CA ARG A 108 11.13 5.84 13.25
C ARG A 108 10.90 5.72 11.74
N PHE A 109 9.64 5.58 11.34
CA PHE A 109 9.29 5.09 10.01
C PHE A 109 8.51 6.10 9.16
N ARG A 110 8.67 7.40 9.43
CA ARG A 110 8.02 8.50 8.68
C ARG A 110 8.15 8.39 7.18
N TYR A 111 9.31 7.96 6.70
CA TYR A 111 9.56 7.81 5.27
C TYR A 111 8.62 6.79 4.60
N PHE A 112 8.11 5.80 5.33
CA PHE A 112 7.18 4.82 4.78
C PHE A 112 5.78 5.41 4.56
N GLU A 113 5.35 6.39 5.36
CA GLU A 113 4.10 7.12 5.09
C GLU A 113 4.26 7.95 3.82
N VAL A 114 5.38 8.67 3.65
CA VAL A 114 5.63 9.43 2.42
C VAL A 114 5.62 8.49 1.21
N GLN A 115 6.32 7.37 1.27
CA GLN A 115 6.36 6.40 0.18
C GLN A 115 4.98 5.76 -0.12
N CYS A 116 4.18 5.46 0.91
CA CYS A 116 2.86 4.87 0.69
C CYS A 116 1.90 5.87 0.02
N GLN A 117 1.99 7.15 0.39
CA GLN A 117 1.25 8.25 -0.24
C GLN A 117 1.67 8.42 -1.71
N ASP A 118 2.97 8.46 -2.00
CA ASP A 118 3.47 8.56 -3.39
C ASP A 118 2.97 7.40 -4.27
N LEU A 119 2.96 6.18 -3.73
CA LEU A 119 2.43 5.00 -4.44
C LEU A 119 0.92 5.10 -4.63
N ALA A 120 0.18 5.55 -3.62
CA ALA A 120 -1.26 5.74 -3.71
C ALA A 120 -1.64 6.81 -4.76
N GLU A 121 -0.92 7.93 -4.80
CA GLU A 121 -1.10 8.98 -5.80
C GLU A 121 -0.84 8.47 -7.22
N LYS A 122 0.22 7.66 -7.41
CA LYS A 122 0.48 7.00 -8.71
C LYS A 122 -0.67 6.09 -9.14
N VAL A 123 -1.27 5.34 -8.22
CA VAL A 123 -2.46 4.51 -8.51
C VAL A 123 -3.65 5.38 -8.91
N ALA A 124 -3.90 6.48 -8.19
CA ALA A 124 -4.99 7.40 -8.48
C ALA A 124 -4.84 8.06 -9.86
N GLN A 125 -3.64 8.54 -10.19
CA GLN A 125 -3.32 9.11 -11.50
C GLN A 125 -3.56 8.11 -12.64
N ARG A 126 -3.10 6.86 -12.47
CA ARG A 126 -3.32 5.78 -13.46
C ARG A 126 -4.80 5.51 -13.69
N ARG A 127 -5.63 5.49 -12.64
CA ARG A 127 -7.08 5.34 -12.77
C ARG A 127 -7.73 6.54 -13.47
N GLY A 128 -7.29 7.77 -13.18
CA GLY A 128 -7.76 8.98 -13.85
C GLY A 128 -7.57 8.88 -15.36
N ARG A 129 -6.36 8.51 -15.79
CA ARG A 129 -6.01 8.31 -17.21
C ARG A 129 -6.81 7.20 -17.88
N ALA A 130 -7.02 6.07 -17.19
CA ALA A 130 -7.83 4.96 -17.72
C ALA A 130 -9.30 5.36 -17.94
N ARG A 131 -9.88 6.14 -17.02
CA ARG A 131 -11.25 6.67 -17.13
C ARG A 131 -11.39 7.66 -18.28
N SER A 132 -10.46 8.61 -18.43
CA SER A 132 -10.50 9.59 -19.52
C SER A 132 -10.33 8.96 -20.90
N ALA A 133 -9.69 7.79 -20.98
CA ALA A 133 -9.49 7.06 -22.23
C ALA A 133 -10.65 6.12 -22.62
N ASN A 134 -11.80 6.13 -21.92
CA ASN A 134 -12.95 5.21 -22.13
C ASN A 134 -12.57 3.71 -22.12
N GLN A 135 -11.50 3.34 -21.41
CA GLN A 135 -11.04 1.95 -21.32
C GLN A 135 -11.76 1.25 -20.16
N SER A 136 -12.97 0.75 -20.41
CA SER A 136 -13.85 0.23 -19.36
C SER A 136 -13.58 -1.20 -18.91
N LEU A 137 -12.74 -2.00 -19.61
CA LEU A 137 -12.73 -3.46 -19.41
C LEU A 137 -11.39 -4.13 -19.03
N SER A 138 -10.22 -3.56 -19.32
CA SER A 138 -8.94 -4.30 -19.14
C SER A 138 -8.41 -4.35 -17.69
N SER A 139 -9.14 -3.78 -16.72
CA SER A 139 -8.60 -3.50 -15.37
C SER A 139 -9.59 -3.62 -14.20
N GLY A 140 -10.81 -4.11 -14.45
CA GLY A 140 -12.01 -3.83 -13.64
C GLY A 140 -11.95 -4.17 -12.14
N LEU A 141 -11.35 -5.30 -11.74
CA LEU A 141 -11.37 -5.73 -10.32
C LEU A 141 -10.08 -5.37 -9.58
N PHE A 142 -8.91 -5.72 -10.10
CA PHE A 142 -7.65 -5.49 -9.39
C PHE A 142 -7.24 -4.02 -9.35
N ILE A 143 -7.35 -3.27 -10.46
CA ILE A 143 -7.13 -1.81 -10.39
C ILE A 143 -8.17 -1.14 -9.50
N THR A 144 -9.42 -1.66 -9.45
CA THR A 144 -10.43 -1.14 -8.54
C THR A 144 -10.09 -1.42 -7.08
N GLN A 145 -9.63 -2.62 -6.74
CA GLN A 145 -9.18 -2.97 -5.39
C GLN A 145 -7.95 -2.17 -4.97
N THR A 146 -6.91 -2.11 -5.81
CA THR A 146 -5.73 -1.29 -5.56
C THR A 146 -6.09 0.19 -5.44
N TRP A 147 -7.06 0.67 -6.23
CA TRP A 147 -7.55 2.03 -6.10
C TRP A 147 -8.29 2.28 -4.79
N TRP A 148 -9.13 1.36 -4.31
CA TRP A 148 -9.80 1.55 -3.02
C TRP A 148 -8.77 1.66 -1.88
N ILE A 149 -7.72 0.84 -1.91
CA ILE A 149 -6.60 0.93 -0.96
C ILE A 149 -5.87 2.28 -1.09
N ALA A 150 -5.54 2.69 -2.31
CA ALA A 150 -4.88 3.97 -2.57
C ALA A 150 -5.76 5.16 -2.15
N LYS A 151 -7.05 5.12 -2.46
CA LYS A 151 -8.01 6.15 -2.09
C LYS A 151 -8.14 6.26 -0.57
N ALA A 152 -8.35 5.14 0.13
CA ALA A 152 -8.36 5.14 1.59
C ALA A 152 -7.05 5.68 2.17
N THR A 153 -5.92 5.43 1.48
CA THR A 153 -4.62 5.94 1.90
C THR A 153 -4.51 7.46 1.80
N ILE A 154 -4.93 8.00 0.65
CA ILE A 154 -4.94 9.44 0.38
C ILE A 154 -5.96 10.16 1.28
N ASP A 155 -7.18 9.64 1.34
CA ASP A 155 -8.31 10.30 2.02
C ASP A 155 -8.03 10.46 3.52
N THR A 156 -7.30 9.54 4.14
CA THR A 156 -7.01 9.61 5.59
C THR A 156 -5.63 10.18 5.91
N LYS A 157 -4.95 10.81 4.94
CA LYS A 157 -3.59 11.36 5.10
C LYS A 157 -3.54 12.44 6.18
N ALA A 158 -4.54 13.31 6.22
CA ALA A 158 -4.59 14.41 7.17
C ALA A 158 -4.65 13.88 8.61
N GLU A 159 -5.57 12.97 8.90
CA GLU A 159 -5.74 12.36 10.23
C GLU A 159 -4.52 11.53 10.63
N TRP A 160 -3.83 10.90 9.65
CA TRP A 160 -2.62 10.12 9.90
C TRP A 160 -1.42 10.97 10.34
N VAL A 161 -1.40 12.25 9.93
CA VAL A 161 -0.26 13.17 10.08
C VAL A 161 -0.57 14.35 11.02
N GLU A 162 -1.83 14.74 11.19
CA GLU A 162 -2.23 15.76 12.17
C GLU A 162 -1.91 15.27 13.60
N ASN A 163 -1.39 16.19 14.43
CA ASN A 163 -0.83 16.00 15.78
C ASN A 163 0.68 15.76 15.90
N PHE A 164 1.48 15.96 14.84
CA PHE A 164 2.94 16.04 15.01
C PHE A 164 3.42 17.25 15.84
N VAL A 165 2.55 18.23 16.16
CA VAL A 165 2.99 19.58 16.54
C VAL A 165 2.65 20.00 17.97
N GLU A 166 1.63 19.48 18.65
CA GLU A 166 1.21 20.16 19.90
C GLU A 166 1.92 19.75 21.19
N HIS A 167 2.40 18.51 21.39
CA HIS A 167 3.04 18.13 22.68
C HIS A 167 4.28 17.22 22.56
N GLY A 168 4.96 17.29 21.42
CA GLY A 168 6.15 16.50 21.15
C GLY A 168 5.87 15.39 20.14
N ARG A 169 6.84 15.17 19.27
CA ARG A 169 6.91 14.06 18.31
C ARG A 169 6.43 12.78 18.99
N TYR A 170 5.79 11.86 18.24
CA TYR A 170 5.70 10.46 18.69
C TYR A 170 7.00 10.11 19.39
N GLY A 171 6.93 9.84 20.70
CA GLY A 171 8.10 9.38 21.42
C GLY A 171 8.63 8.14 20.71
N ASP A 172 9.91 7.88 20.81
CA ASP A 172 10.43 6.62 20.28
C ASP A 172 9.67 5.45 20.95
N GLY A 173 9.13 4.55 20.13
CA GLY A 173 8.34 3.40 20.59
C GLY A 173 6.84 3.60 20.80
N TYR A 174 6.24 4.74 20.42
CA TYR A 174 4.77 4.88 20.40
C TYR A 174 4.17 4.42 19.06
N MET A 175 3.02 3.77 19.11
CA MET A 175 2.19 3.41 17.94
C MET A 175 1.22 4.53 17.58
N LEU A 176 0.65 4.46 16.37
CA LEU A 176 -0.46 5.31 15.91
C LEU A 176 -1.67 5.16 16.84
N GLU A 177 -2.38 6.26 17.05
CA GLU A 177 -3.59 6.26 17.86
C GLU A 177 -4.66 5.35 17.24
N ASN A 178 -5.30 4.51 18.05
CA ASN A 178 -6.30 3.53 17.61
C ASN A 178 -7.41 4.17 16.74
N TRP A 179 -7.93 5.33 17.14
CA TRP A 179 -9.00 5.98 16.38
C TRP A 179 -8.58 6.36 14.96
N LYS A 180 -7.32 6.81 14.75
CA LYS A 180 -6.77 7.10 13.43
C LYS A 180 -6.74 5.82 12.59
N PHE A 181 -6.23 4.74 13.17
CA PHE A 181 -6.20 3.44 12.52
C PHE A 181 -7.60 2.96 12.11
N LYS A 182 -8.60 3.12 12.99
CA LYS A 182 -10.01 2.81 12.71
C LYS A 182 -10.61 3.65 11.58
N VAL A 183 -10.24 4.92 11.45
CA VAL A 183 -10.69 5.77 10.34
C VAL A 183 -10.19 5.21 9.00
N TRP A 184 -8.93 4.77 8.94
CA TRP A 184 -8.41 4.12 7.73
C TRP A 184 -8.99 2.73 7.46
N THR A 185 -9.17 1.88 8.47
CA THR A 185 -9.80 0.56 8.26
C THR A 185 -11.22 0.71 7.73
N LYS A 186 -11.97 1.71 8.23
CA LYS A 186 -13.28 2.08 7.71
C LYS A 186 -13.21 2.58 6.28
N ALA A 187 -12.23 3.42 5.93
CA ALA A 187 -12.01 3.89 4.56
C ALA A 187 -11.63 2.75 3.59
N LEU A 188 -10.98 1.67 4.07
CA LEU A 188 -10.74 0.44 3.31
C LEU A 188 -12.01 -0.41 3.10
N GLY A 189 -13.12 -0.05 3.73
CA GLY A 189 -14.40 -0.77 3.65
C GLY A 189 -14.54 -1.91 4.68
N ARG A 190 -13.68 -1.98 5.70
CA ARG A 190 -13.87 -2.94 6.81
C ARG A 190 -14.96 -2.42 7.74
N LYS A 191 -15.86 -3.32 8.18
CA LYS A 191 -16.83 -3.02 9.24
C LYS A 191 -16.08 -2.99 10.56
N SER A 192 -16.11 -1.84 11.23
CA SER A 192 -15.63 -1.63 12.60
C SER A 192 -16.46 -2.40 13.60
#